data_AF-A0A838KBE6-F1
#
_entry.id   AF-A0A838KBE6-F1
#
_cell.length_a   1.000
_cell.length_b   1.000
_cell.length_c   1.000
_cell.angle_alpha   90.00
_cell.angle_beta   90.00
_cell.angle_gamma   90.00
#
_symmetry.space_group_name_H-M   'P 1'
#
loop_
_entity.id
_entity.type
_entity.pdbx_description
1 polymer ?
#
loop_
_entity_poly.entity_id
_entity_poly.type
_entity_poly.pdbx_seq_one_letter_code
_entity_poly.pdbx_strand_id
1 'polypeptide(L)'
;MTAAPYADASVRHLLQLVADREPAPGGGPVSAVAVSLAAALTAMAARYAADDVDSDPLVARADHLWRRAAQLADDDVCAYSAVLAAQASSREDDPAQRGQRLRTALHGAATVPLEIAELAAETATLAAGQRRAPQRSTQNQP
;
A
#
# COMPACT_ATOMS: atom_id res chain seq x y z
N MET A 1 -4.12 -22.24 -7.12
CA MET A 1 -4.14 -21.84 -5.70
C MET A 1 -3.56 -20.45 -5.65
N THR A 2 -4.38 -19.42 -5.44
CA THR A 2 -3.87 -18.06 -5.19
C THR A 2 -3.13 -18.09 -3.85
N ALA A 3 -1.93 -17.51 -3.80
CA ALA A 3 -1.21 -17.32 -2.54
C ALA A 3 -2.08 -16.50 -1.57
N ALA A 4 -1.89 -16.69 -0.26
CA ALA A 4 -2.56 -15.86 0.73
C ALA A 4 -2.19 -14.38 0.51
N PRO A 5 -3.12 -13.43 0.76
CA PRO A 5 -2.84 -12.00 0.65
C PRO A 5 -1.59 -11.60 1.45
N TYR A 6 -0.80 -10.65 0.96
CA TYR A 6 0.38 -10.17 1.70
C TYR A 6 0.03 -9.61 3.08
N ALA A 7 -1.17 -9.06 3.24
CA ALA A 7 -1.68 -8.56 4.51
C ALA A 7 -1.88 -9.67 5.58
N ASP A 8 -2.10 -10.91 5.14
CA ASP A 8 -2.32 -12.07 6.00
C ASP A 8 -1.02 -12.86 6.27
N ALA A 9 0.05 -12.53 5.54
CA ALA A 9 1.35 -13.15 5.73
C ALA A 9 1.96 -12.74 7.08
N SER A 10 2.56 -13.70 7.79
CA SER A 10 3.40 -13.35 8.93
C SER A 10 4.55 -12.45 8.48
N VAL A 11 4.97 -11.49 9.32
CA VAL A 11 6.15 -10.64 9.04
C VAL A 11 7.38 -11.47 8.67
N ARG A 12 7.58 -12.61 9.34
CA ARG A 12 8.66 -13.56 9.01
C ARG A 12 8.55 -14.07 7.58
N HIS A 13 7.36 -14.47 7.18
CA HIS A 13 7.13 -15.00 5.82
C HIS A 13 7.33 -13.91 4.77
N LEU A 14 6.80 -12.70 5.00
CA LEU A 14 7.04 -11.57 4.10
C LEU A 14 8.53 -11.28 3.91
N LEU A 15 9.31 -11.29 5.00
CA LEU A 15 10.77 -11.11 4.93
C LEU A 15 11.47 -12.21 4.14
N GLN A 16 11.02 -13.46 4.26
CA GLN A 16 11.55 -14.57 3.46
C GLN A 16 11.25 -14.37 1.97
N LEU A 17 9.99 -14.05 1.63
CA LEU A 17 9.59 -13.80 0.24
C LEU A 17 10.39 -12.65 -0.40
N VAL A 18 10.64 -11.57 0.34
CA VAL A 18 11.43 -10.42 -0.13
C VAL A 18 12.91 -10.77 -0.31
N ALA A 19 13.45 -11.67 0.52
CA ALA A 19 14.84 -12.09 0.45
C ALA A 19 15.10 -13.19 -0.60
N ASP A 20 14.05 -13.89 -1.03
CA ASP A 20 14.13 -14.95 -2.02
C ASP A 20 14.45 -14.40 -3.42
N ARG A 21 15.08 -15.25 -4.24
CA ARG A 21 15.48 -14.89 -5.62
C ARG A 21 14.34 -15.10 -6.62
N GLU A 22 13.17 -14.55 -6.30
CA GLU A 22 11.96 -14.63 -7.11
C GLU A 22 11.54 -13.22 -7.58
N PRO A 23 10.83 -13.05 -8.70
CA PRO A 23 10.49 -11.72 -9.23
C PRO A 23 9.53 -10.90 -8.36
N ALA A 24 8.83 -11.53 -7.40
CA ALA A 24 7.87 -10.91 -6.51
C ALA A 24 7.94 -11.54 -5.10
N PRO A 25 7.69 -10.77 -4.03
CA PRO A 25 7.35 -9.34 -4.01
C PRO A 25 8.54 -8.42 -4.30
N GLY A 26 8.31 -7.42 -5.16
CA GLY A 26 9.28 -6.37 -5.47
C GLY A 26 9.12 -5.12 -4.59
N GLY A 27 9.56 -3.97 -5.09
CA GLY A 27 9.44 -2.70 -4.36
C GLY A 27 7.99 -2.26 -4.09
N GLY A 28 7.08 -2.47 -5.06
CA GLY A 28 5.67 -2.07 -4.96
C GLY A 28 4.95 -2.67 -3.76
N PRO A 29 4.88 -4.01 -3.63
CA PRO A 29 4.17 -4.65 -2.52
C PRO A 29 4.79 -4.31 -1.16
N VAL A 30 6.13 -4.20 -1.10
CA VAL A 30 6.83 -3.81 0.13
C VAL A 30 6.52 -2.37 0.52
N SER A 31 6.48 -1.44 -0.43
CA SER A 31 6.07 -0.05 -0.20
C SER A 31 4.62 0.04 0.26
N ALA A 32 3.71 -0.72 -0.35
CA ALA A 32 2.31 -0.82 0.07
C ALA A 32 2.16 -1.26 1.55
N VAL A 33 2.88 -2.33 1.95
CA VAL A 33 2.90 -2.78 3.35
C VAL A 33 3.48 -1.71 4.28
N ALA A 34 4.57 -1.04 3.89
CA ALA A 34 5.16 0.03 4.70
C ALA A 34 4.19 1.21 4.91
N VAL A 35 3.47 1.63 3.85
CA VAL A 35 2.43 2.67 3.94
C VAL A 35 1.27 2.21 4.81
N SER A 36 0.85 0.95 4.70
CA SER A 36 -0.19 0.36 5.55
C SER A 36 0.19 0.45 7.03
N LEU A 37 1.42 0.05 7.39
CA LEU A 37 1.92 0.16 8.76
C LEU A 37 1.95 1.61 9.26
N ALA A 38 2.39 2.56 8.43
CA ALA A 38 2.42 3.98 8.78
C ALA A 38 1.00 4.54 9.02
N ALA A 39 0.04 4.18 8.18
CA ALA A 39 -1.36 4.60 8.33
C ALA A 39 -2.03 3.94 9.55
N ALA A 40 -1.73 2.67 9.84
CA ALA A 40 -2.23 1.99 11.02
C ALA A 40 -1.72 2.62 12.32
N LEU A 41 -0.43 2.99 12.35
CA LEU A 41 0.16 3.75 13.47
C LEU A 41 -0.49 5.14 13.62
N THR A 42 -0.77 5.80 12.49
CA THR A 42 -1.49 7.08 12.47
C THR A 42 -2.91 6.94 13.05
N ALA A 43 -3.62 5.87 12.70
CA ALA A 43 -4.94 5.55 13.27
C ALA A 43 -4.84 5.28 14.78
N MET A 44 -3.83 4.52 15.23
CA MET A 44 -3.60 4.27 16.65
C MET A 44 -3.37 5.57 17.43
N ALA A 45 -2.51 6.46 16.93
CA ALA A 45 -2.26 7.75 17.57
C ALA A 45 -3.52 8.63 17.64
N ALA A 46 -4.32 8.66 16.58
CA ALA A 46 -5.60 9.39 16.56
C ALA A 46 -6.58 8.86 17.61
N ARG A 47 -6.67 7.53 17.79
CA ARG A 47 -7.54 6.93 18.82
C ARG A 47 -7.18 7.35 20.25
N TYR A 48 -5.90 7.54 20.54
CA TYR A 48 -5.46 8.04 21.85
C TYR A 48 -5.80 9.53 22.07
N ALA A 49 -6.04 10.28 20.99
CA ALA A 49 -6.34 11.70 21.03
C ALA A 49 -7.84 12.02 20.91
N ALA A 50 -8.66 11.06 20.43
CA ALA A 50 -10.08 11.26 20.18
C ALA A 50 -10.92 11.20 21.47
N ASP A 51 -11.87 12.13 21.61
CA ASP A 51 -12.88 12.11 22.68
C ASP A 51 -13.93 11.00 22.41
N ASP A 52 -14.25 10.77 21.13
CA ASP A 52 -15.09 9.67 20.65
C ASP A 52 -14.48 9.06 19.39
N VAL A 53 -13.95 7.84 19.53
CA VAL A 53 -13.21 7.15 18.47
C VAL A 53 -14.10 6.82 17.26
N ASP A 54 -15.37 6.50 17.47
CA ASP A 54 -16.26 6.01 16.41
C ASP A 54 -16.72 7.14 15.48
N SER A 55 -16.72 8.38 15.97
CA SER A 55 -17.08 9.58 15.19
C SER A 55 -15.86 10.40 14.73
N ASP A 56 -14.64 10.01 15.09
CA ASP A 56 -13.43 10.76 14.74
C ASP A 56 -13.05 10.57 13.25
N PRO A 57 -13.06 11.64 12.43
CA PRO A 57 -12.77 11.55 11.00
C PRO A 57 -11.31 11.20 10.69
N LEU A 58 -10.37 11.50 11.59
CA LEU A 58 -8.95 11.14 11.42
C LEU A 58 -8.76 9.64 11.63
N VAL A 59 -9.41 9.07 12.65
CA VAL A 59 -9.41 7.61 12.87
C VAL A 59 -10.01 6.91 11.65
N ALA A 60 -11.19 7.32 11.21
CA ALA A 60 -11.86 6.71 10.06
C ALA A 60 -11.02 6.81 8.78
N ARG A 61 -10.39 7.96 8.52
CA ARG A 61 -9.55 8.13 7.33
C ARG A 61 -8.27 7.32 7.40
N ALA A 62 -7.56 7.32 8.53
CA ALA A 62 -6.36 6.51 8.70
C ALA A 62 -6.66 5.01 8.60
N ASP A 63 -7.84 4.56 9.09
CA ASP A 63 -8.31 3.19 8.92
C ASP A 63 -8.54 2.81 7.47
N HIS A 64 -9.16 3.70 6.69
CA HIS A 64 -9.30 3.50 5.26
C HIS A 64 -7.94 3.37 4.57
N LEU A 65 -7.00 4.27 4.88
CA LEU A 65 -5.69 4.30 4.24
C LEU A 65 -4.90 3.02 4.46
N TRP A 66 -4.81 2.50 5.69
CA TRP A 66 -4.02 1.29 5.92
C TRP A 66 -4.61 0.06 5.25
N ARG A 67 -5.95 -0.06 5.23
CA ARG A 67 -6.64 -1.19 4.57
C ARG A 67 -6.45 -1.15 3.06
N ARG A 68 -6.58 0.04 2.44
CA ARG A 68 -6.36 0.18 1.00
C ARG A 68 -4.90 -0.08 0.65
N ALA A 69 -3.96 0.49 1.40
CA ALA A 69 -2.54 0.23 1.19
C ALA A 69 -2.19 -1.26 1.32
N ALA A 70 -2.80 -1.98 2.26
CA ALA A 70 -2.61 -3.43 2.38
C ALA A 70 -3.08 -4.19 1.13
N GLN A 71 -4.24 -3.82 0.57
CA GLN A 71 -4.77 -4.41 -0.68
C GLN A 71 -3.87 -4.11 -1.88
N LEU A 72 -3.28 -2.92 -1.93
CA LEU A 72 -2.38 -2.53 -3.03
C LEU A 72 -1.13 -3.42 -3.12
N ALA A 73 -0.75 -4.12 -2.05
CA ALA A 73 0.36 -5.05 -2.11
C ALA A 73 0.07 -6.24 -3.03
N ASP A 74 -1.15 -6.78 -2.98
CA ASP A 74 -1.61 -7.84 -3.86
C ASP A 74 -1.93 -7.30 -5.27
N ASP A 75 -2.57 -6.11 -5.34
CA ASP A 75 -2.90 -5.46 -6.61
C ASP A 75 -1.63 -5.20 -7.46
N ASP A 76 -0.51 -4.84 -6.84
CA ASP A 76 0.77 -4.59 -7.53
C ASP A 76 1.31 -5.85 -8.20
N VAL A 77 1.28 -6.99 -7.49
CA VAL A 77 1.70 -8.28 -8.04
C VAL A 77 0.79 -8.73 -9.18
N CYS A 78 -0.52 -8.55 -9.03
CA CYS A 78 -1.49 -8.83 -10.09
C CYS A 78 -1.25 -7.96 -11.33
N ALA A 79 -1.01 -6.66 -11.15
CA ALA A 79 -0.78 -5.73 -12.25
C ALA A 79 0.55 -6.01 -12.96
N TYR A 80 1.61 -6.33 -12.22
CA TYR A 80 2.91 -6.70 -12.80
C TYR A 80 2.87 -8.05 -13.54
N SER A 81 2.04 -9.00 -13.08
CA SER A 81 1.83 -10.28 -13.77
C SER A 81 1.31 -10.09 -15.19
N ALA A 82 0.48 -9.06 -15.44
CA ALA A 82 0.02 -8.71 -16.79
C ALA A 82 1.16 -8.21 -17.69
N VAL A 83 2.15 -7.51 -17.13
CA VAL A 83 3.37 -7.10 -17.84
C VAL A 83 4.19 -8.32 -18.23
N LEU A 84 4.39 -9.26 -17.31
CA LEU A 84 5.12 -10.51 -17.58
C LEU A 84 4.42 -11.33 -18.67
N ALA A 85 3.09 -11.43 -18.62
CA ALA A 85 2.31 -12.11 -19.66
C ALA A 85 2.45 -11.43 -21.04
N ALA A 86 2.41 -10.09 -21.09
CA ALA A 86 2.62 -9.33 -22.33
C ALA A 86 4.06 -9.45 -22.87
N GLN A 87 5.06 -9.64 -21.99
CA GLN A 87 6.43 -9.92 -22.40
C GLN A 87 6.58 -11.35 -22.94
N ALA A 88 5.86 -12.32 -22.36
CA ALA A 88 5.94 -13.73 -22.71
C ALA A 88 5.20 -14.10 -24.01
N SER A 89 4.25 -13.29 -24.49
CA SER A 89 3.48 -13.59 -25.70
C SER A 89 4.38 -13.79 -26.94
N SER A 90 4.13 -14.85 -27.71
CA SER A 90 5.01 -15.38 -28.77
C SER A 90 5.50 -14.35 -29.79
N ARG A 91 6.74 -14.55 -30.26
CA ARG A 91 7.44 -13.75 -31.28
C ARG A 91 6.79 -13.77 -32.68
N GLU A 92 5.71 -14.54 -32.86
CA GLU A 92 4.95 -14.64 -34.10
C GLU A 92 3.99 -13.45 -34.31
N ASP A 93 3.74 -12.68 -33.25
CA ASP A 93 2.96 -11.46 -33.33
C ASP A 93 3.73 -10.32 -34.01
N ASP A 94 3.00 -9.49 -34.77
CA ASP A 94 3.52 -8.23 -35.34
C ASP A 94 4.21 -7.40 -34.23
N PRO A 95 5.49 -7.00 -34.42
CA PRO A 95 6.22 -6.17 -33.47
C PRO A 95 5.45 -4.94 -32.97
N ALA A 96 4.64 -4.31 -33.83
CA ALA A 96 3.82 -3.16 -33.45
C ALA A 96 2.72 -3.54 -32.44
N GLN A 97 2.03 -4.65 -32.67
CA GLN A 97 0.96 -5.14 -31.77
C GLN A 97 1.52 -5.64 -30.44
N ARG A 98 2.68 -6.29 -30.45
CA ARG A 98 3.39 -6.68 -29.24
C ARG A 98 3.82 -5.44 -28.44
N GLY A 99 4.39 -4.43 -29.10
CA GLY A 99 4.78 -3.17 -28.49
C GLY A 99 3.59 -2.44 -27.85
N GLN A 100 2.44 -2.40 -28.52
CA GLN A 100 1.24 -1.78 -27.98
C GLN A 100 0.71 -2.51 -26.74
N ARG A 101 0.64 -3.85 -26.76
CA ARG A 101 0.21 -4.65 -25.60
C ARG A 101 1.13 -4.45 -24.39
N LEU A 102 2.45 -4.48 -24.60
CA LEU A 102 3.40 -4.24 -23.53
C LEU A 102 3.25 -2.83 -22.95
N ARG A 103 3.08 -1.81 -23.79
CA ARG A 103 2.83 -0.43 -23.33
C ARG A 103 1.54 -0.32 -22.51
N THR A 104 0.46 -0.92 -22.97
CA THR A 104 -0.82 -0.94 -22.23
C THR A 104 -0.65 -1.63 -20.88
N ALA A 105 0.03 -2.79 -20.84
CA ALA A 105 0.30 -3.51 -19.59
C ALA A 105 1.17 -2.68 -18.63
N LEU A 106 2.24 -2.05 -19.13
CA LEU A 106 3.10 -1.18 -18.31
C LEU A 106 2.35 0.04 -17.77
N HIS A 107 1.50 0.66 -18.59
CA HIS A 107 0.67 1.77 -18.13
C HIS A 107 -0.30 1.34 -17.04
N GLY A 108 -0.96 0.19 -17.21
CA GLY A 108 -1.82 -0.40 -16.18
C GLY A 108 -1.05 -0.76 -14.91
N ALA A 109 0.16 -1.32 -15.02
CA ALA A 109 0.99 -1.64 -13.87
C ALA A 109 1.50 -0.40 -13.13
N ALA A 110 1.63 0.74 -13.80
CA ALA A 110 2.07 1.99 -13.19
C ALA A 110 0.99 2.68 -12.33
N THR A 111 -0.29 2.27 -12.44
CA THR A 111 -1.37 2.90 -11.65
C THR A 111 -1.29 2.52 -10.17
N VAL A 112 -0.91 1.28 -9.86
CA VAL A 112 -0.78 0.79 -8.49
C VAL A 112 0.32 1.53 -7.70
N PRO A 113 1.58 1.65 -8.16
CA PRO A 113 2.61 2.39 -7.44
C PRO A 113 2.30 3.88 -7.33
N LEU A 114 1.56 4.46 -8.29
CA LEU A 114 1.05 5.83 -8.16
C LEU A 114 0.07 5.94 -6.99
N GLU A 115 -0.91 5.03 -6.90
CA GLU A 115 -1.87 5.01 -5.79
C GLU A 115 -1.15 4.80 -4.44
N ILE A 116 -0.16 3.89 -4.37
CA ILE A 116 0.67 3.70 -3.17
C ILE A 116 1.33 5.02 -2.74
N ALA A 117 1.90 5.78 -3.70
CA ALA A 117 2.55 7.05 -3.42
C ALA A 117 1.55 8.12 -2.94
N GLU A 118 0.35 8.17 -3.51
CA GLU A 118 -0.73 9.07 -3.08
C GLU A 118 -1.17 8.74 -1.65
N LEU A 119 -1.40 7.47 -1.32
CA LEU A 119 -1.74 7.06 0.05
C LEU A 119 -0.61 7.35 1.04
N ALA A 120 0.65 7.21 0.62
CA ALA A 120 1.81 7.57 1.44
C ALA A 120 1.83 9.07 1.77
N ALA A 121 1.64 9.92 0.76
CA ALA A 121 1.61 11.37 0.92
C ALA A 121 0.45 11.82 1.82
N GLU A 122 -0.72 11.21 1.65
CA GLU A 122 -1.87 11.50 2.50
C GLU A 122 -1.64 11.06 3.94
N THR A 123 -1.09 9.85 4.15
CA THR A 123 -0.73 9.34 5.48
C THR A 123 0.22 10.29 6.19
N ALA A 124 1.26 10.76 5.49
CA ALA A 124 2.21 11.72 6.04
C ALA A 124 1.52 13.05 6.43
N THR A 125 0.57 13.52 5.61
CA THR A 125 -0.20 14.75 5.88
C THR A 125 -1.08 14.59 7.12
N LEU A 126 -1.80 13.47 7.25
CA LEU A 126 -2.63 13.18 8.42
C LEU A 126 -1.79 13.07 9.70
N ALA A 127 -0.67 12.35 9.65
CA ALA A 127 0.24 12.21 10.78
C ALA A 127 0.82 13.57 11.23
N ALA A 128 1.18 14.43 10.27
CA ALA A 128 1.64 15.78 10.58
C ALA A 128 0.53 16.67 11.18
N GLY A 129 -0.72 16.50 10.74
CA GLY A 129 -1.89 17.18 11.29
C GLY A 129 -2.14 16.87 12.76
N GLN A 130 -2.02 15.60 13.16
CA GLN A 130 -2.18 15.18 14.56
C GLN A 130 -1.18 15.87 15.50
N ARG A 131 0.07 16.04 15.06
CA ARG A 131 1.12 16.69 15.88
C ARG A 131 0.83 18.16 16.16
N ARG A 132 -0.05 18.79 15.39
CA ARG A 132 -0.42 20.21 15.54
C ARG A 132 -1.68 20.42 16.38
N ALA A 133 -2.45 19.36 16.67
CA ALA A 133 -3.51 19.44 17.65
C ALA A 133 -2.87 19.62 19.05
N PRO A 134 -3.29 20.62 19.85
CA PRO A 134 -2.69 20.86 21.15
C PRO A 134 -2.85 19.62 22.03
N GLN A 135 -1.73 19.03 22.46
CA GLN A 135 -1.69 17.97 23.46
C GLN A 135 -2.38 18.51 24.72
N ARG A 136 -3.61 18.09 24.99
CA ARG A 136 -4.40 18.46 26.18
C ARG A 136 -3.88 17.79 27.46
N SER A 137 -2.56 17.74 27.63
CA SER A 137 -1.90 17.15 28.79
C SER A 137 -1.17 18.22 29.60
N THR A 138 -1.93 19.19 30.13
CA THR A 138 -1.59 19.97 31.35
C THR A 138 -2.87 20.49 32.02
N GLN A 139 -3.78 19.60 32.43
CA GLN A 139 -4.85 19.97 33.37
C GLN A 139 -5.39 18.72 34.08
N ASN A 140 -4.54 18.09 34.88
CA ASN A 140 -4.99 17.39 36.09
C ASN A 140 -3.79 17.14 37.01
N GLN A 141 -3.49 18.10 37.88
CA GLN A 141 -2.91 17.80 39.19
C GLN A 141 -3.78 18.50 40.24
N PRO A 142 -4.16 17.79 41.32
CA PRO A 142 -5.01 18.32 42.38
C PRO A 142 -4.34 19.43 43.19
#